data_AF-A0A9W6BFA2-F1
#
_entry.id   AF-A0A9W6BFA2-F1
#
_cell.length_a   1.000
_cell.length_b   1.000
_cell.length_c   1.000
_cell.angle_alpha   90.00
_cell.angle_beta   90.00
_cell.angle_gamma   90.00
#
_symmetry.space_group_name_H-M   'P 1'
#
loop_
_entity.id
_entity.type
_entity.pdbx_description
1 polymer ?
#
loop_
_entity_poly.entity_id
_entity_poly.type
_entity_poly.pdbx_seq_one_letter_code
_entity_poly.pdbx_strand_id
1 'polypeptide(L)'
;MLPWILDSGGAPQPTTSARSGDIVNPAHIAFRAASRAQVRQFYAAALAAGANDNGAPGFRPQYHKYYYGAFVLDPSGYNIEALFHWPEGLLEWLGFLWHSLISILGGGGGGGGGGGRGAATPKDD
;
A
#
# COMPACT_ATOMS: atom_id res chain seq x y z
N MET A 1 50.64 47.11 -26.71
CA MET A 1 49.57 46.13 -26.40
C MET A 1 49.95 44.82 -27.07
N LEU A 2 50.59 43.91 -26.34
CA LEU A 2 51.03 42.60 -26.88
C LEU A 2 50.04 41.50 -26.46
N PRO A 3 49.65 40.58 -27.38
CA PRO A 3 48.69 39.51 -27.12
C PRO A 3 49.40 38.20 -26.78
N TRP A 4 49.12 37.63 -25.60
CA TRP A 4 49.44 36.24 -25.25
C TRP A 4 48.59 35.79 -24.05
N ILE A 5 47.62 34.91 -24.28
CA ILE A 5 47.28 33.76 -23.42
C ILE A 5 46.09 33.03 -24.05
N LEU A 6 46.39 31.80 -24.42
CA LEU A 6 45.47 30.72 -24.76
C LEU A 6 44.75 30.29 -23.48
N ASP A 7 43.42 30.24 -23.47
CA ASP A 7 42.69 29.26 -22.68
C ASP A 7 41.64 28.57 -23.55
N SER A 8 41.85 27.27 -23.71
CA SER A 8 40.96 26.36 -24.42
C SER A 8 39.85 25.98 -23.45
N GLY A 9 38.83 26.84 -23.34
CA GLY A 9 37.63 26.56 -22.56
C GLY A 9 36.82 25.45 -23.22
N GLY A 10 37.19 24.20 -22.94
CA GLY A 10 36.36 23.03 -23.20
C GLY A 10 34.99 23.23 -22.56
N ALA A 11 33.93 22.92 -23.30
CA ALA A 11 32.58 22.92 -22.78
C ALA A 11 32.53 22.11 -21.47
N PRO A 12 31.82 22.58 -20.42
CA PRO A 12 31.65 21.80 -19.22
C PRO A 12 30.92 20.50 -19.59
N GLN A 13 31.64 19.38 -19.55
CA GLN A 13 31.05 18.06 -19.63
C GLN A 13 30.14 17.90 -18.40
N PRO A 14 28.94 17.30 -18.50
CA PRO A 14 28.17 16.93 -17.32
C PRO A 14 28.93 15.84 -16.57
N THR A 15 29.76 16.22 -15.61
CA THR A 15 30.44 15.27 -14.71
C THR A 15 29.47 14.87 -13.62
N THR A 16 28.66 13.84 -13.88
CA THR A 16 28.07 13.05 -12.78
C THR A 16 28.69 11.66 -12.82
N SER A 17 30.00 11.60 -12.64
CA SER A 17 30.61 10.42 -12.03
C SER A 17 30.66 10.70 -10.53
N ALA A 18 29.70 10.17 -9.78
CA ALA A 18 29.86 10.06 -8.34
C ALA A 18 31.20 9.34 -8.10
N ARG A 19 32.11 9.94 -7.31
CA ARG A 19 33.36 9.26 -6.99
C ARG A 19 33.01 8.10 -6.07
N SER A 20 33.64 6.95 -6.30
CA SER A 20 33.64 5.86 -5.32
C SER A 20 34.15 6.40 -3.98
N GLY A 21 33.24 6.63 -3.03
CA GLY A 21 33.52 7.24 -1.73
C GLY A 21 32.49 8.29 -1.28
N ASP A 22 31.66 8.81 -2.18
CA ASP A 22 30.51 9.62 -1.77
C ASP A 22 29.49 8.71 -1.08
N ILE A 23 29.14 9.00 0.18
CA ILE A 23 28.00 8.36 0.85
C ILE A 23 26.74 8.92 0.19
N VAL A 24 26.41 8.43 -1.00
CA VAL A 24 25.09 8.62 -1.58
C VAL A 24 24.18 7.80 -0.70
N ASN A 25 23.46 8.47 0.22
CA ASN A 25 22.39 7.78 0.95
C ASN A 25 21.39 7.37 -0.14
N PRO A 26 21.22 6.07 -0.44
CA PRO A 26 20.40 5.67 -1.58
C PRO A 26 18.97 6.10 -1.25
N ALA A 27 18.52 7.17 -1.91
CA ALA A 27 17.19 7.68 -1.70
C ALA A 27 16.19 6.56 -2.03
N HIS A 28 15.28 6.29 -1.10
CA HIS A 28 14.18 5.38 -1.31
C HIS A 28 12.94 6.21 -1.66
N ILE A 29 12.46 6.06 -2.89
CA ILE A 29 11.29 6.78 -3.38
C ILE A 29 10.14 5.78 -3.52
N ALA A 30 9.03 6.06 -2.84
CA ALA A 30 7.86 5.19 -2.82
C ALA A 30 6.63 5.88 -3.40
N PHE A 31 6.03 5.28 -4.42
CA PHE A 31 4.82 5.74 -5.07
C PHE A 31 3.60 4.96 -4.58
N ARG A 32 2.55 5.67 -4.16
CA ARG A 32 1.27 5.06 -3.81
C ARG A 32 0.49 4.73 -5.08
N ALA A 33 0.26 3.44 -5.31
CA ALA A 33 -0.62 2.91 -6.33
C ALA A 33 -2.07 2.86 -5.84
N ALA A 34 -3.02 2.92 -6.77
CA ALA A 34 -4.45 2.78 -6.49
C ALA A 34 -4.92 1.31 -6.47
N SER A 35 -4.09 0.37 -6.95
CA SER A 35 -4.44 -1.06 -6.95
C SER A 35 -3.20 -1.96 -7.02
N ARG A 36 -3.37 -3.24 -6.67
CA ARG A 36 -2.34 -4.28 -6.88
C ARG A 36 -1.95 -4.45 -8.34
N ALA A 37 -2.89 -4.20 -9.27
CA ALA A 37 -2.62 -4.28 -10.70
C ALA A 37 -1.66 -3.17 -11.15
N GLN A 38 -1.84 -1.94 -10.65
CA GLN A 38 -0.90 -0.85 -10.91
C GLN A 38 0.49 -1.13 -10.37
N VAL A 39 0.62 -1.74 -9.19
CA VAL A 39 1.93 -2.18 -8.66
C VAL A 39 2.61 -3.18 -9.59
N ARG A 40 1.86 -4.15 -10.13
CA ARG A 40 2.41 -5.12 -11.11
C ARG A 40 2.80 -4.44 -12.43
N GLN A 41 1.98 -3.51 -12.91
CA GLN A 41 2.28 -2.74 -14.14
C GLN A 41 3.52 -1.88 -13.98
N PHE A 42 3.66 -1.17 -12.84
CA PHE A 42 4.86 -0.43 -12.48
C PHE A 42 6.10 -1.33 -12.55
N TYR A 43 6.04 -2.49 -11.87
CA TYR A 43 7.18 -3.41 -11.82
C TYR A 43 7.57 -3.93 -13.21
N ALA A 44 6.60 -4.37 -14.01
CA ALA A 44 6.86 -4.84 -15.37
C ALA A 44 7.44 -3.72 -16.27
N ALA A 45 6.91 -2.50 -16.16
CA ALA A 45 7.39 -1.35 -16.92
C ALA A 45 8.81 -0.94 -16.50
N ALA A 46 9.11 -0.97 -15.20
CA ALA A 46 10.43 -0.66 -14.68
C ALA A 46 11.49 -1.67 -15.16
N LEU A 47 11.20 -2.96 -15.12
CA LEU A 47 12.09 -3.99 -15.68
C LEU A 47 12.31 -3.81 -17.18
N ALA A 48 11.24 -3.52 -17.94
CA ALA A 48 11.34 -3.25 -19.37
C ALA A 48 12.17 -1.99 -19.68
N ALA A 49 12.23 -1.02 -18.75
CA ALA A 49 13.04 0.19 -18.86
C ALA A 49 14.51 -0.01 -18.42
N GLY A 50 14.91 -1.22 -18.02
CA GLY A 50 16.28 -1.54 -17.61
C GLY A 50 16.55 -1.41 -16.10
N ALA A 51 15.51 -1.29 -15.27
CA ALA A 51 15.67 -1.43 -13.83
C ALA A 51 15.94 -2.89 -13.45
N ASN A 52 16.66 -3.09 -12.34
CA ASN A 52 16.91 -4.42 -11.79
C ASN A 52 15.83 -4.80 -10.77
N ASP A 53 15.49 -6.08 -10.70
CA ASP A 53 14.63 -6.60 -9.65
C ASP A 53 15.25 -6.39 -8.27
N ASN A 54 14.45 -5.89 -7.33
CA ASN A 54 14.82 -5.74 -5.92
C ASN A 54 13.72 -6.28 -4.98
N GLY A 55 12.71 -6.93 -5.55
CA GLY A 55 11.56 -7.42 -4.81
C GLY A 55 10.31 -7.44 -5.68
N ALA A 56 9.99 -8.61 -6.22
CA ALA A 56 8.79 -8.83 -7.00
C ALA A 56 7.49 -8.37 -6.30
N PRO A 57 6.43 -8.06 -7.06
CA PRO A 57 5.14 -7.65 -6.50
C PRO A 57 4.58 -8.70 -5.53
N GLY A 58 4.32 -8.29 -4.29
CA GLY A 58 3.84 -9.22 -3.27
C GLY A 58 3.40 -8.55 -1.98
N PHE A 59 2.75 -9.35 -1.12
CA PHE A 59 2.40 -8.92 0.23
C PHE A 59 3.63 -8.89 1.13
N ARG A 60 3.68 -7.88 2.00
CA ARG A 60 4.74 -7.70 2.99
C ARG A 60 4.15 -7.52 4.38
N PRO A 61 3.62 -8.61 4.98
CA PRO A 61 2.94 -8.56 6.26
C PRO A 61 3.84 -8.07 7.40
N GLN A 62 5.17 -8.14 7.24
CA GLN A 62 6.15 -7.59 8.18
C GLN A 62 6.05 -6.07 8.34
N TYR A 63 5.50 -5.34 7.37
CA TYR A 63 5.25 -3.89 7.49
C TYR A 63 3.85 -3.63 8.04
N HIS A 64 2.84 -4.18 7.37
CA HIS A 64 1.48 -4.33 7.90
C HIS A 64 0.69 -5.31 7.02
N LYS A 65 -0.41 -5.87 7.56
CA LYS A 65 -1.23 -6.92 6.93
C LYS A 65 -1.76 -6.61 5.52
N TYR A 66 -1.86 -5.34 5.16
CA TYR A 66 -2.42 -4.88 3.88
C TYR A 66 -1.39 -4.26 2.93
N TYR A 67 -0.10 -4.40 3.25
CA TYR A 67 0.98 -3.87 2.43
C TYR A 67 1.19 -4.77 1.22
N TYR A 68 0.89 -4.26 0.02
CA TYR A 68 1.25 -4.92 -1.23
C TYR A 68 2.18 -3.99 -2.00
N GLY A 69 3.40 -4.42 -2.33
CA GLY A 69 4.34 -3.56 -3.04
C GLY A 69 5.30 -4.31 -3.95
N ALA A 70 6.08 -3.55 -4.71
CA ALA A 70 7.14 -4.03 -5.59
C ALA A 70 8.32 -3.05 -5.54
N PHE A 71 9.54 -3.58 -5.58
CA PHE A 71 10.79 -2.83 -5.51
C PHE A 71 11.64 -3.09 -6.74
N VAL A 72 12.27 -2.04 -7.24
CA VAL A 72 13.25 -2.10 -8.32
C VAL A 72 14.42 -1.18 -7.99
N LEU A 73 15.61 -1.53 -8.49
CA LEU A 73 16.75 -0.62 -8.52
C LEU A 73 16.80 0.05 -9.89
N ASP A 74 16.79 1.37 -9.92
CA ASP A 74 17.03 2.09 -11.16
C ASP A 74 18.51 1.93 -11.62
N PRO A 75 18.84 2.31 -12.86
CA PRO A 75 20.23 2.20 -13.35
C PRO A 75 21.27 3.01 -12.56
N SER A 76 20.82 3.97 -11.74
CA SER A 76 21.67 4.77 -10.85
C SER A 76 21.80 4.16 -9.44
N GLY A 77 21.11 3.04 -9.17
CA GLY A 77 21.13 2.33 -7.89
C GLY A 77 20.12 2.82 -6.86
N TYR A 78 19.16 3.68 -7.22
CA TYR A 78 18.10 4.12 -6.32
C TYR A 78 17.03 3.04 -6.16
N ASN A 79 16.57 2.83 -4.93
CA ASN A 79 15.46 1.91 -4.66
C ASN A 79 14.14 2.64 -4.92
N ILE A 80 13.42 2.21 -5.94
CA ILE A 80 12.12 2.75 -6.32
C ILE A 80 11.05 1.71 -5.98
N GLU A 81 10.03 2.16 -5.26
CA GLU A 81 8.92 1.34 -4.81
C GLU A 81 7.60 1.82 -5.40
N ALA A 82 6.73 0.87 -5.77
CA ALA A 82 5.30 1.11 -5.85
C ALA A 82 4.56 0.24 -4.85
N LEU A 83 3.63 0.84 -4.11
CA LEU A 83 2.91 0.17 -3.03
C LEU A 83 1.42 0.52 -3.04
N PHE A 84 0.60 -0.44 -2.63
CA PHE A 84 -0.85 -0.30 -2.51
C PHE A 84 -1.27 -0.73 -1.10
N HIS A 85 -1.92 0.18 -0.39
CA HIS A 85 -2.61 -0.11 0.86
C HIS A 85 -4.06 -0.41 0.55
N TRP A 86 -4.56 -1.55 1.04
CA TRP A 86 -6.01 -1.73 1.13
C TRP A 86 -6.56 -0.71 2.15
N PRO A 87 -7.64 0.02 1.85
CA PRO A 87 -8.24 0.93 2.82
C PRO A 87 -8.72 0.14 4.04
N GLU A 88 -8.14 0.46 5.20
CA GLU A 88 -8.38 -0.25 6.46
C GLU A 88 -9.88 -0.29 6.84
N GLY A 89 -10.62 0.78 6.55
CA GLY A 89 -12.05 0.89 6.86
C GLY A 89 -13.01 0.15 5.91
N LEU A 90 -12.57 -0.28 4.72
CA LEU A 90 -13.48 -0.98 3.79
C LEU A 90 -13.88 -2.36 4.31
N LEU A 91 -12.94 -3.06 4.97
CA LEU A 91 -13.21 -4.38 5.54
C LEU A 91 -14.12 -4.29 6.77
N GLU A 92 -13.95 -3.26 7.60
CA GLU A 92 -14.84 -3.03 8.74
C GLU A 92 -16.25 -2.67 8.29
N TRP A 93 -16.38 -1.79 7.29
CA TRP A 93 -17.67 -1.40 6.73
C TRP A 93 -18.42 -2.55 6.05
N LEU A 94 -17.72 -3.39 5.29
CA LEU A 94 -18.30 -4.62 4.74
C LEU A 94 -18.72 -5.61 5.85
N GLY A 95 -17.97 -5.65 6.96
CA GLY A 95 -18.37 -6.35 8.17
C GLY A 95 -19.71 -5.84 8.69
N PHE A 96 -19.89 -4.53 8.85
CA PHE A 96 -21.17 -3.95 9.27
C PHE A 96 -22.32 -4.26 8.32
N LEU A 97 -22.09 -4.19 7.00
CA LEU A 97 -23.11 -4.55 6.01
C LEU A 97 -23.50 -6.03 6.08
N TRP A 98 -22.53 -6.92 6.24
CA TRP A 98 -22.78 -8.35 6.38
C TRP A 98 -23.63 -8.67 7.62
N HIS A 99 -23.30 -8.10 8.78
CA HIS A 99 -24.08 -8.26 10.01
C HIS A 99 -25.49 -7.66 9.89
N SER A 100 -25.61 -6.52 9.20
CA SER A 100 -26.91 -5.87 8.95
C SER A 100 -27.79 -6.71 8.01
N LEU A 101 -27.20 -7.32 6.98
CA LEU A 101 -27.90 -8.19 6.04
C LEU A 101 -28.43 -9.46 6.73
N ILE A 102 -27.62 -10.10 7.58
CA ILE A 102 -28.05 -11.25 8.38
C ILE A 102 -29.21 -10.90 9.31
N SER A 103 -29.16 -9.71 9.94
CA SER A 103 -30.23 -9.27 10.84
C SER A 103 -31.55 -9.03 10.11
N ILE A 104 -31.50 -8.49 8.89
CA ILE A 104 -32.69 -8.27 8.05
C ILE A 104 -33.27 -9.60 7.55
N LEU A 105 -32.42 -10.56 7.19
CA LEU A 105 -32.85 -11.86 6.66
C LEU A 105 -33.23 -12.88 7.76
N GLY A 106 -32.73 -12.70 8.99
CA GLY A 106 -33.03 -13.56 10.14
C GLY A 106 -34.18 -13.09 11.03
N GLY A 107 -34.69 -11.87 10.84
CA GLY A 107 -35.69 -11.25 11.73
C GLY A 107 -37.16 -11.65 11.51
N GLY A 108 -37.43 -12.72 10.76
CA GLY A 108 -38.80 -13.18 10.46
C GLY A 108 -39.23 -14.37 11.32
N GLY A 109 -39.49 -14.18 12.62
CA GLY A 109 -40.10 -15.24 13.43
C GLY A 109 -40.28 -14.90 14.90
N GLY A 110 -41.51 -14.55 15.30
CA GLY A 110 -41.88 -14.50 16.72
C GLY A 110 -43.02 -13.54 17.05
N GLY A 111 -44.21 -13.78 16.47
CA GLY A 111 -45.43 -13.04 16.81
C GLY A 111 -45.97 -13.39 18.21
N GLY A 112 -46.30 -12.33 18.96
CA GLY A 112 -47.56 -12.12 19.69
C GLY A 112 -48.28 -13.28 20.41
N GLY A 113 -48.39 -13.11 21.74
CA GLY A 113 -49.46 -13.66 22.58
C GLY A 113 -49.09 -13.44 24.06
N GLY A 114 -49.72 -12.61 24.88
CA GLY A 114 -51.08 -12.09 24.85
C GLY A 114 -51.95 -12.75 25.91
N GLY A 115 -51.75 -12.39 27.20
CA GLY A 115 -52.79 -12.41 28.24
C GLY A 115 -52.98 -13.70 29.07
N GLY A 116 -53.08 -13.53 30.40
CA GLY A 116 -53.66 -14.55 31.28
C GLY A 116 -53.26 -14.42 32.75
N ARG A 117 -54.12 -13.78 33.56
CA ARG A 117 -54.04 -13.75 35.03
C ARG A 117 -54.35 -15.15 35.60
N GLY A 118 -53.63 -15.59 36.63
CA GLY A 118 -53.98 -16.72 37.50
C GLY A 118 -53.13 -16.62 38.77
N ALA A 119 -53.67 -16.04 39.85
CA ALA A 119 -54.35 -16.74 40.95
C ALA A 119 -53.35 -17.27 41.99
N ALA A 120 -53.49 -16.74 43.21
CA ALA A 120 -52.68 -17.00 44.38
C ALA A 120 -52.74 -18.47 44.82
N THR A 121 -51.59 -19.00 45.26
CA THR A 121 -51.50 -20.24 46.02
C THR A 121 -51.71 -19.93 47.51
N PRO A 122 -52.64 -20.61 48.22
CA PRO A 122 -52.68 -20.61 49.66
C PRO A 122 -51.40 -21.26 50.24
N LYS A 123 -51.00 -20.80 51.41
CA LYS A 123 -49.89 -21.35 52.19
C LYS A 123 -50.48 -22.47 53.06
N ASP A 124 -49.96 -23.67 52.92
CA ASP A 124 -50.38 -24.85 53.67
C ASP A 124 -50.08 -24.71 55.18
N ASP A 125 -51.06 -25.12 55.98
CA ASP A 125 -51.12 -25.60 57.38
C ASP A 125 -50.16 -25.08 58.47
#